data_AF-A0A7J3QTP3-F1
#
_entry.id   AF-A0A7J3QTP3-F1
#
_cell.length_a   1.000
_cell.length_b   1.000
_cell.length_c   1.000
_cell.angle_alpha   90.00
_cell.angle_beta   90.00
_cell.angle_gamma   90.00
#
_symmetry.space_group_name_H-M   'P 1'
#
loop_
_entity.id
_entity.type
_entity.pdbx_description
1 polymer ?
#
loop_
_entity_poly.entity_id
_entity_poly.type
_entity_poly.pdbx_seq_one_letter_code
_entity_poly.pdbx_strand_id
1 'polypeptide(L)'
;MEKEVVEVLMKHYNETGSKFILVKDQFELSEKLKANPSEILEALKNLRQDNIIYLYRSDIQGYWKIGLKTSFLRILESEIHPKT
;
A
#
# COMPACT_ATOMS: atom_id res chain seq x y z
N MET A 1 1.99 -2.04 12.01
CA MET A 1 2.15 -1.01 10.96
C MET A 1 1.92 -1.54 9.55
N GLU A 2 2.55 -2.66 9.15
CA GLU A 2 2.37 -3.25 7.82
C GLU A 2 0.90 -3.58 7.50
N LYS A 3 0.21 -4.21 8.46
CA LYS A 3 -1.21 -4.52 8.37
C LYS A 3 -2.06 -3.26 8.13
N GLU A 4 -1.86 -2.19 8.91
CA GLU A 4 -2.62 -0.95 8.76
C GLU A 4 -2.39 -0.30 7.38
N VAL A 5 -1.15 -0.32 6.88
CA VAL A 5 -0.84 0.16 5.51
C VAL A 5 -1.62 -0.64 4.47
N VAL A 6 -1.62 -1.98 4.57
CA VAL A 6 -2.36 -2.85 3.64
C VAL A 6 -3.86 -2.62 3.75
N GLU A 7 -4.41 -2.48 4.95
CA GLU A 7 -5.83 -2.22 5.17
C GLU A 7 -6.28 -0.89 4.54
N VAL A 8 -5.49 0.17 4.66
CA VAL A 8 -5.80 1.45 3.99
C VAL A 8 -5.77 1.31 2.47
N LEU A 9 -4.78 0.61 1.92
CA LEU A 9 -4.69 0.38 0.48
C LEU A 9 -5.85 -0.49 -0.03
N MET A 10 -6.22 -1.54 0.72
CA MET A 10 -7.35 -2.41 0.40
C MET A 10 -8.67 -1.66 0.49
N LYS A 11 -8.86 -0.85 1.52
CA LYS A 11 -10.04 0.02 1.65
C LYS A 11 -10.16 0.95 0.45
N HIS A 12 -9.09 1.65 0.08
CA HIS A 12 -9.07 2.51 -1.09
C HIS A 12 -9.39 1.75 -2.39
N TYR A 13 -8.84 0.55 -2.55
CA TYR A 13 -9.10 -0.30 -3.70
C TYR A 13 -10.57 -0.73 -3.78
N ASN A 14 -11.15 -1.14 -2.65
CA ASN A 14 -12.55 -1.56 -2.59
C ASN A 14 -13.51 -0.38 -2.85
N GLU A 15 -13.16 0.83 -2.44
CA GLU A 15 -13.98 2.03 -2.61
C GLU A 15 -13.89 2.64 -4.02
N THR A 16 -12.73 2.52 -4.69
CA THR A 16 -12.46 3.29 -5.92
C THR A 16 -12.09 2.43 -7.13
N GLY A 17 -11.75 1.16 -6.93
CA GLY A 17 -11.11 0.30 -7.93
C GLY A 17 -9.64 0.64 -8.22
N SER A 18 -9.10 1.74 -7.65
CA SER A 18 -7.69 2.10 -7.80
C SER A 18 -6.82 1.28 -6.85
N LYS A 19 -5.79 0.64 -7.39
CA LYS A 19 -4.85 -0.19 -6.62
C LYS A 19 -3.83 0.64 -5.84
N PHE A 20 -3.86 1.97 -5.93
CA PHE A 20 -2.85 2.83 -5.34
C PHE A 20 -3.42 4.13 -4.81
N ILE A 21 -2.74 4.66 -3.80
CA ILE A 21 -2.88 6.03 -3.33
C ILE A 21 -1.70 6.88 -3.79
N LEU A 22 -1.93 8.19 -3.86
CA LEU A 22 -0.90 9.20 -4.03
C LEU A 22 -0.81 10.01 -2.74
N VAL A 23 0.41 10.22 -2.27
CA VAL A 23 0.75 11.08 -1.13
C VAL A 23 1.99 11.89 -1.52
N LYS A 24 2.20 13.07 -0.97
CA LYS A 24 3.39 13.89 -1.25
C LYS A 24 4.65 13.19 -0.74
N ASP A 25 4.61 12.74 0.50
CA ASP A 25 5.74 12.16 1.22
C ASP A 25 5.28 11.24 2.37
N GLN A 26 6.24 10.78 3.17
CA GLN A 26 5.99 9.96 4.36
C GLN A 26 5.19 10.68 5.45
N PHE A 27 5.22 12.02 5.51
CA PHE A 27 4.50 12.78 6.54
C PHE A 27 3.01 12.82 6.21
N GLU A 28 2.64 13.09 4.96
CA GLU A 28 1.22 13.01 4.56
C GLU A 28 0.65 11.60 4.78
N LEU A 29 1.44 10.57 4.47
CA LEU A 29 1.03 9.18 4.75
C LEU A 29 0.86 8.93 6.26
N SER A 30 1.73 9.52 7.07
CA SER A 30 1.68 9.42 8.53
C SER A 30 0.43 10.05 9.15
N GLU A 31 -0.01 11.19 8.61
CA GLU A 31 -1.26 11.82 9.04
C GLU A 31 -2.47 10.96 8.69
N LYS A 32 -2.48 10.33 7.50
CA LYS A 32 -3.55 9.42 7.07
C LYS A 32 -3.63 8.16 7.94
N LEU A 33 -2.48 7.61 8.33
CA LEU A 33 -2.39 6.38 9.13
C LEU A 33 -2.40 6.63 10.65
N LYS A 34 -2.31 7.89 11.08
CA LYS A 34 -2.14 8.28 12.50
C LYS A 34 -0.97 7.53 13.17
N ALA A 35 0.15 7.44 12.47
CA ALA A 35 1.31 6.65 12.86
C ALA A 35 2.61 7.45 12.76
N ASN A 36 3.69 6.95 13.35
CA ASN A 36 5.00 7.62 13.25
C ASN A 36 5.57 7.47 11.83
N PRO A 37 6.13 8.53 11.20
CA PRO A 37 6.77 8.43 9.89
C PRO A 37 7.85 7.33 9.80
N SER A 38 8.63 7.11 10.85
CA SER A 38 9.69 6.08 10.86
C SER A 38 9.12 4.66 10.80
N GLU A 39 8.03 4.39 11.54
CA GLU A 39 7.34 3.10 11.52
C GLU A 39 6.72 2.82 10.15
N ILE A 40 6.23 3.86 9.47
CA ILE A 40 5.70 3.76 8.11
C ILE A 40 6.80 3.41 7.12
N LEU A 41 7.96 4.05 7.21
CA LEU A 41 9.08 3.74 6.32
C LEU A 41 9.54 2.28 6.48
N GLU A 42 9.59 1.78 7.71
CA GLU A 42 9.91 0.39 7.99
C GLU A 42 8.84 -0.56 7.43
N ALA A 43 7.56 -0.28 7.66
CA ALA A 43 6.46 -1.06 7.11
C ALA A 43 6.47 -1.10 5.57
N LEU A 44 6.68 0.05 4.91
CA LEU A 44 6.77 0.12 3.45
C LEU A 44 7.96 -0.68 2.91
N LYS A 45 9.09 -0.72 3.63
CA LYS A 45 10.26 -1.52 3.27
C LYS A 45 9.92 -3.01 3.32
N ASN A 46 9.35 -3.48 4.42
CA ASN A 46 9.04 -4.90 4.62
C ASN A 46 7.97 -5.37 3.63
N LEU A 47 6.86 -4.63 3.49
CA LEU A 47 5.80 -4.93 2.52
C LEU A 47 6.31 -4.98 1.07
N ARG A 48 7.32 -4.17 0.73
CA ARG A 48 7.94 -4.21 -0.60
C ARG A 48 8.80 -5.47 -0.76
N GLN A 49 9.55 -5.85 0.28
CA GLN A 49 10.36 -7.08 0.30
C GLN A 49 9.48 -8.33 0.15
N ASP A 50 8.32 -8.34 0.82
CA ASP A 50 7.34 -9.43 0.76
C ASP A 50 6.50 -9.44 -0.52
N ASN A 51 6.81 -8.55 -1.47
CA ASN A 51 6.14 -8.48 -2.76
C ASN A 51 4.62 -8.19 -2.64
N ILE A 52 4.20 -7.52 -1.56
CA ILE A 52 2.81 -7.13 -1.30
C ILE A 52 2.48 -5.79 -1.96
N ILE A 53 3.38 -4.81 -1.84
CA ILE A 53 3.21 -3.47 -2.41
C ILE A 53 4.26 -3.15 -3.48
N TYR A 54 3.97 -2.13 -4.27
CA TYR A 54 4.97 -1.35 -4.98
C TYR A 54 4.98 0.08 -4.44
N LEU A 55 6.18 0.66 -4.41
CA LEU A 55 6.41 2.06 -4.06
C LEU A 55 7.20 2.70 -5.21
N TYR A 56 6.63 3.75 -5.79
CA TYR A 56 7.27 4.58 -6.80
C TYR A 56 7.29 6.02 -6.30
N ARG A 57 8.46 6.66 -6.33
CA ARG A 57 8.64 8.07 -5.96
C ARG A 57 8.92 8.85 -7.24
N SER A 58 8.19 9.93 -7.45
CA SER A 58 8.39 10.84 -8.59
C SER A 58 8.90 12.16 -8.06
N ASP A 59 10.19 12.44 -8.28
CA ASP A 59 10.79 13.72 -7.87
C ASP A 59 10.25 14.88 -8.72
N ILE A 60 9.92 14.61 -9.99
CA ILE A 60 9.37 15.60 -10.92
C ILE A 60 7.94 16.00 -10.52
N GLN A 61 7.12 15.03 -10.12
CA GLN A 61 5.70 15.27 -9.80
C GLN A 61 5.45 15.44 -8.29
N GLY A 62 6.47 15.30 -7.46
CA GLY A 62 6.40 15.54 -6.02
C GLY A 62 5.47 14.59 -5.27
N TYR A 63 5.41 13.32 -5.67
CA TYR A 63 4.55 12.32 -5.00
C TYR A 63 5.21 10.96 -4.84
N TRP A 64 4.66 10.22 -3.88
CA TRP A 64 4.81 8.79 -3.71
C TRP A 64 3.53 8.10 -4.15
N LYS A 65 3.68 7.13 -5.04
CA LYS A 65 2.64 6.21 -5.48
C LYS A 65 2.85 4.88 -4.77
N ILE A 66 1.91 4.54 -3.92
CA ILE A 66 1.94 3.34 -3.09
C ILE A 66 0.74 2.50 -3.46
N GLY A 67 0.97 1.27 -3.91
CA GLY A 67 -0.13 0.42 -4.35
C GLY A 67 0.10 -1.06 -4.14
N LEU A 68 -0.99 -1.81 -4.15
CA LEU A 68 -1.01 -3.25 -4.04
C LEU A 68 -0.48 -3.89 -5.32
N LYS A 69 0.39 -4.88 -5.18
CA LYS A 69 0.83 -5.68 -6.33
C LYS A 69 -0.30 -6.58 -6.79
N THR A 70 -0.42 -6.74 -8.10
CA THR A 70 -1.41 -7.63 -8.70
C THR A 70 -1.20 -9.09 -8.28
N SER A 71 0.04 -9.52 -8.02
CA SER A 71 0.34 -10.85 -7.48
C SER A 71 -0.30 -11.08 -6.11
N PHE A 72 -0.24 -10.07 -5.23
CA PHE A 72 -0.86 -10.13 -3.91
C PHE A 72 -2.39 -10.19 -4.00
N LEU A 73 -3.00 -9.34 -4.83
CA LEU A 73 -4.45 -9.37 -5.05
C LEU A 73 -4.95 -10.73 -5.56
N ARG A 74 -4.20 -11.38 -6.45
CA ARG A 74 -4.55 -12.72 -6.95
C ARG A 74 -4.51 -13.79 -5.86
N ILE A 75 -3.55 -13.70 -4.93
CA ILE A 75 -3.47 -14.61 -3.79
C ILE A 75 -4.73 -14.45 -2.93
N LEU A 76 -5.08 -13.21 -2.57
CA LEU A 76 -6.29 -12.91 -1.81
C LEU A 76 -7.56 -13.43 -2.50
N GLU A 77 -7.70 -13.20 -3.81
CA GLU A 77 -8.84 -13.71 -4.60
C GLU A 77 -8.92 -15.25 -4.53
N SER A 78 -7.77 -15.94 -4.60
CA SER A 78 -7.72 -17.40 -4.54
C SER A 78 -8.01 -18.00 -3.16
N GLU A 79 -7.70 -17.27 -2.08
CA GLU A 79 -8.04 -17.68 -0.72
C GLU A 79 -9.53 -17.49 -0.41
N ILE A 80 -10.15 -16.44 -0.97
CA ILE A 80 -11.58 -16.17 -0.79
C ILE A 80 -12.43 -17.09 -1.69
N HIS A 81 -11.98 -17.38 -2.90
CA HIS A 81 -12.64 -18.28 -3.85
C HIS A 81 -11.69 -19.42 -4.25
N PRO A 82 -11.52 -20.45 -3.39
CA PRO A 82 -10.71 -21.59 -3.76
C PRO A 82 -11.33 -22.26 -4.99
N LYS A 83 -10.55 -22.33 -6.08
CA LYS A 83 -10.96 -23.07 -7.28
C LYS A 83 -11.05 -24.55 -6.90
N THR A 84 -12.28 -25.06 -6.82
CA THR A 84 -12.62 -26.48 -6.66
C THR A 84 -12.12 -27.32 -7.81
#